data_AF-A0A7X0Y4L9-F1
#
_entry.id   AF-A0A7X0Y4L9-F1
#
_cell.length_a   1.000
_cell.length_b   1.000
_cell.length_c   1.000
_cell.angle_alpha   90.00
_cell.angle_beta   90.00
_cell.angle_gamma   90.00
#
_symmetry.space_group_name_H-M   'P 1'
#
loop_
_entity.id
_entity.type
_entity.pdbx_description
1 polymer ?
#
loop_
_entity_poly.entity_id
_entity_poly.type
_entity_poly.pdbx_seq_one_letter_code
_entity_poly.pdbx_strand_id
1 'polypeptide(L)'
;MKKLLLTIFIACIFLGLGATKIHAEEIHTKEVFSLPPQNWIFNSGMNKGKYHDRQDFGFTLSPNTVLKVRQVNPDFKGTVAIRLLADADAVEPVVNVGSEWTTISSTVATVPFATTPYDTVNPKLEYVVESNQPQKPLPIYNYGDSEKQFFSTWDKYDCEYGLIKGKDFQLFVPKAGKEVARYTTELPSLDGVIDYYEKVFAFDNKMAGFDNSSPTNKLGKNRYFMKARKDGSPGILAYYSTNWTVHASPTGSLWFGKNSWGPLHEIAHGYQTGLDGKGMYTGEVFNNVFGALFQYKEMGKKEADSTGWLFSGNKAKADAELYKSLVKNPGTYESVSTRDKLFLHMLLLQKAGTEAFTKMYQGYRLEANQPGYSAASYFLPNELNRYYSEYSGYDFSPVLERWGYKMPAKQVSINRAQGYQAVASLADVVPESHLLPARALLDPTTVINSSFEMVTNQEIAPLGLNGALTIQLNTADVTHLKGTKILLKDGKKIVQEQIIKGQAVTFSHVPNGIYTVEFLGNAMAPYEVPQYYAYVKEAQNELTIPALQRIAPTNLTNQRIDMKGLGDKQVGHIETDVANHQVTAAITTTSPHFYFKTDVYVGIKIINATGKLVYEKEA
;
A
#
# COMPACT_ATOMS: atom_id res chain seq x y z
N MET A 1 37.80 -79.15 44.75
CA MET A 1 37.90 -78.92 43.29
C MET A 1 36.60 -78.50 42.58
N LYS A 2 35.41 -78.55 43.20
CA LYS A 2 34.15 -78.06 42.57
C LYS A 2 33.82 -76.57 42.80
N LYS A 3 34.49 -75.90 43.75
CA LYS A 3 34.27 -74.46 44.05
C LYS A 3 35.17 -73.50 43.27
N LEU A 4 36.24 -73.98 42.61
CA LEU A 4 37.17 -73.11 41.85
C LEU A 4 36.75 -72.94 40.38
N LEU A 5 36.07 -73.93 39.81
CA LEU A 5 35.55 -73.90 38.43
C LEU A 5 34.32 -73.01 38.27
N LEU A 6 33.49 -72.86 39.30
CA LEU A 6 32.30 -71.99 39.26
C LEU A 6 32.67 -70.50 39.28
N THR A 7 33.75 -70.14 39.98
CA THR A 7 34.23 -68.74 40.07
C THR A 7 34.88 -68.28 38.77
N ILE A 8 35.55 -69.18 38.03
CA ILE A 8 36.16 -68.87 36.73
C ILE A 8 35.08 -68.75 35.63
N PHE A 9 34.01 -69.54 35.70
CA PHE A 9 32.90 -69.44 34.73
C PHE A 9 32.07 -68.16 34.90
N ILE A 10 31.88 -67.69 36.14
CA ILE A 10 31.18 -66.41 36.42
C ILE A 10 32.05 -65.20 36.04
N ALA A 11 33.37 -65.27 36.22
CA ALA A 11 34.29 -64.21 35.78
C ALA A 11 34.35 -64.08 34.24
N CYS A 12 34.19 -65.17 33.48
CA CYS A 12 34.14 -65.12 32.02
C CYS A 12 32.81 -64.57 31.47
N ILE A 13 31.69 -64.67 32.19
CA ILE A 13 30.41 -64.08 31.76
C ILE A 13 30.44 -62.54 31.90
N PHE A 14 31.17 -61.99 32.87
CA PHE A 14 31.33 -60.53 33.01
C PHE A 14 32.39 -59.91 32.07
N LEU A 15 33.25 -60.72 31.43
CA LEU A 15 34.21 -60.25 30.42
C LEU A 15 33.68 -60.35 28.98
N GLY A 16 32.52 -60.99 28.77
CA GLY A 16 31.85 -61.12 27.46
C GLY A 16 30.72 -60.10 27.21
N LEU A 17 30.34 -59.31 28.21
CA LEU A 17 29.49 -58.14 28.03
C LEU A 17 30.38 -56.99 27.56
N GLY A 18 30.71 -57.02 26.26
CA GLY A 18 31.29 -55.87 25.58
C GLY A 18 30.53 -54.63 25.97
N ALA A 19 31.24 -53.61 26.43
CA ALA A 19 30.70 -52.33 26.82
C ALA A 19 29.68 -51.87 25.78
N THR A 20 28.39 -52.02 26.08
CA THR A 20 27.36 -51.22 25.44
C THR A 20 27.74 -49.80 25.81
N LYS A 21 28.38 -49.07 24.89
CA LYS A 21 28.45 -47.62 24.95
C LYS A 21 27.01 -47.16 24.95
N ILE A 22 26.44 -47.00 26.14
CA ILE A 22 25.26 -46.19 26.34
C ILE A 22 25.74 -44.78 26.03
N HIS A 23 25.61 -44.38 24.77
CA HIS A 23 25.73 -42.98 24.41
C HIS A 23 24.56 -42.30 25.11
N ALA A 24 24.83 -41.57 26.19
CA ALA A 24 23.84 -40.64 26.72
C ALA A 24 23.49 -39.67 25.57
N GLU A 25 22.21 -39.59 25.22
CA GLU A 25 21.71 -38.60 24.26
C GLU A 25 22.11 -37.20 24.76
N GLU A 26 23.00 -36.52 24.02
CA GLU A 26 23.45 -35.18 24.41
C GLU A 26 22.28 -34.20 24.21
N ILE A 27 21.83 -33.58 25.31
CA ILE A 27 20.79 -32.55 25.27
C ILE A 27 21.47 -31.21 25.01
N HIS A 28 21.16 -30.61 23.87
CA HIS A 28 21.62 -29.28 23.51
C HIS A 28 20.55 -28.23 23.84
N THR A 29 20.98 -27.01 24.11
CA THR A 29 20.07 -25.87 24.37
C THR A 29 20.19 -24.83 23.28
N LYS A 30 19.07 -24.23 22.87
CA LYS A 30 19.02 -23.08 21.96
C LYS A 30 18.11 -22.00 22.55
N GLU A 31 18.68 -20.83 22.79
CA GLU A 31 17.89 -19.63 23.06
C GLU A 31 17.26 -19.14 21.75
N VAL A 32 15.97 -18.81 21.80
CA VAL A 32 15.21 -18.30 20.67
C VAL A 32 14.59 -16.98 21.09
N PHE A 33 14.96 -15.89 20.41
CA PHE A 33 14.36 -14.59 20.73
C PHE A 33 12.95 -14.47 20.15
N SER A 34 12.10 -13.69 20.80
CA SER A 34 10.77 -13.30 20.33
C SER A 34 10.81 -11.88 19.76
N LEU A 35 9.94 -11.60 18.79
CA LEU A 35 9.69 -10.25 18.31
C LEU A 35 8.44 -9.69 19.00
N PRO A 36 8.42 -8.40 19.40
CA PRO A 36 7.19 -7.81 19.90
C PRO A 36 6.11 -7.85 18.80
N PRO A 37 4.82 -8.07 19.14
CA PRO A 37 3.73 -8.03 18.17
C PRO A 37 3.72 -6.71 17.39
N GLN A 38 3.70 -6.81 16.07
CA GLN A 38 3.76 -5.65 15.16
C GLN A 38 2.38 -5.32 14.59
N ASN A 39 1.38 -5.29 15.47
CA ASN A 39 -0.03 -5.20 15.08
C ASN A 39 -0.33 -3.96 14.24
N TRP A 40 0.41 -2.85 14.44
CA TRP A 40 0.19 -1.65 13.64
C TRP A 40 0.45 -1.84 12.14
N ILE A 41 1.36 -2.74 11.77
CA ILE A 41 1.61 -3.12 10.37
C ILE A 41 0.56 -4.11 9.91
N PHE A 42 0.28 -5.15 10.70
CA PHE A 42 -0.57 -6.25 10.27
C PHE A 42 -2.06 -5.88 10.21
N ASN A 43 -2.52 -4.98 11.07
CA ASN A 43 -3.90 -4.48 11.06
C ASN A 43 -4.21 -3.67 9.80
N SER A 44 -3.22 -3.00 9.20
CA SER A 44 -3.41 -2.32 7.92
C SER A 44 -3.40 -3.26 6.72
N GLY A 45 -3.44 -4.58 6.94
CA GLY A 45 -3.42 -5.60 5.89
C GLY A 45 -2.03 -5.87 5.29
N MET A 46 -1.00 -5.11 5.69
CA MET A 46 0.37 -5.40 5.27
C MET A 46 0.85 -6.69 5.91
N ASN A 47 1.53 -7.52 5.14
CA ASN A 47 2.09 -8.79 5.61
C ASN A 47 3.62 -8.81 5.51
N LYS A 48 4.27 -7.65 5.35
CA LYS A 48 5.73 -7.42 5.25
C LYS A 48 6.51 -8.36 6.15
N GLY A 49 7.09 -9.42 5.59
CA GLY A 49 7.89 -10.42 6.28
C GLY A 49 7.22 -11.08 7.49
N LYS A 50 5.89 -11.05 7.59
CA LYS A 50 5.13 -11.61 8.71
C LYS A 50 5.43 -13.11 8.77
N TYR A 51 5.95 -13.63 9.89
CA TYR A 51 6.38 -15.03 10.05
C TYR A 51 7.57 -15.48 9.17
N HIS A 52 8.28 -14.55 8.53
CA HIS A 52 9.47 -14.88 7.75
C HIS A 52 10.72 -15.06 8.62
N ASP A 53 10.85 -14.30 9.71
CA ASP A 53 12.05 -14.33 10.55
C ASP A 53 12.30 -15.72 11.15
N ARG A 54 13.53 -16.22 11.01
CA ARG A 54 13.92 -17.57 11.45
C ARG A 54 15.24 -17.58 12.21
N GLN A 55 15.36 -18.54 13.11
CA GLN A 55 16.54 -18.80 13.92
C GLN A 55 17.03 -20.23 13.68
N ASP A 56 18.12 -20.35 12.92
CA ASP A 56 18.78 -21.59 12.53
C ASP A 56 19.42 -22.31 13.72
N PHE A 57 19.47 -23.64 13.65
CA PHE A 57 20.16 -24.47 14.63
C PHE A 57 21.66 -24.63 14.33
N GLY A 58 22.15 -24.11 13.19
CA GLY A 58 23.58 -24.07 12.84
C GLY A 58 24.14 -25.33 12.20
N PHE A 59 23.31 -26.32 11.88
CA PHE A 59 23.73 -27.57 11.24
C PHE A 59 22.70 -28.06 10.21
N THR A 60 23.13 -28.97 9.33
CA THR A 60 22.26 -29.72 8.44
C THR A 60 21.96 -31.09 9.05
N LEU A 61 20.68 -31.36 9.30
CA LEU A 61 20.17 -32.65 9.74
C LEU A 61 20.24 -33.64 8.58
N SER A 62 20.91 -34.76 8.82
CA SER A 62 21.10 -35.82 7.83
C SER A 62 19.77 -36.51 7.46
N PRO A 63 19.65 -37.11 6.26
CA PRO A 63 18.45 -37.82 5.84
C PRO A 63 18.02 -38.90 6.84
N ASN A 64 16.72 -38.97 7.13
CA ASN A 64 16.09 -39.91 8.06
C ASN A 64 16.58 -39.84 9.51
N THR A 65 17.31 -38.78 9.89
CA THR A 65 17.67 -38.53 11.29
C THR A 65 16.53 -37.84 12.02
N VAL A 66 16.24 -38.29 13.24
CA VAL A 66 15.21 -37.68 14.10
C VAL A 66 15.82 -36.54 14.92
N LEU A 67 15.14 -35.40 14.90
CA LEU A 67 15.36 -34.29 15.82
C LEU A 67 14.23 -34.28 16.86
N LYS A 68 14.56 -34.55 18.12
CA LYS A 68 13.66 -34.32 19.27
C LYS A 68 13.83 -32.87 19.74
N VAL A 69 12.74 -32.16 19.97
CA VAL A 69 12.76 -30.79 20.50
C VAL A 69 11.68 -30.62 21.56
N ARG A 70 11.97 -29.85 22.61
CA ARG A 70 10.97 -29.31 23.56
C ARG A 70 11.29 -27.87 23.91
N GLN A 71 10.28 -27.13 24.32
CA GLN A 71 10.40 -25.79 24.89
C GLN A 71 10.48 -25.92 26.42
N VAL A 72 11.40 -25.21 27.07
CA VAL A 72 11.67 -25.37 28.52
C VAL A 72 11.61 -24.09 29.33
N ASN A 73 11.41 -22.92 28.70
CA ASN A 73 11.20 -21.69 29.47
C ASN A 73 9.77 -21.67 30.04
N PRO A 74 9.57 -21.79 31.36
CA PRO A 74 8.24 -21.87 31.95
C PRO A 74 7.40 -20.61 31.76
N ASP A 75 8.01 -19.46 31.47
CA ASP A 75 7.30 -18.18 31.31
C ASP A 75 6.71 -18.00 29.91
N PHE A 76 7.21 -18.74 28.92
CA PHE A 76 6.66 -18.71 27.57
C PHE A 76 5.50 -19.71 27.47
N LYS A 77 4.29 -19.20 27.16
CA LYS A 77 3.05 -20.01 27.14
C LYS A 77 2.63 -20.49 25.75
N GLY A 78 3.30 -20.01 24.71
CA GLY A 78 3.03 -20.41 23.32
C GLY A 78 3.76 -21.69 22.91
N THR A 79 3.66 -22.01 21.62
CA THR A 79 4.47 -23.04 20.98
C THR A 79 5.44 -22.41 19.97
N VAL A 80 6.58 -23.07 19.73
CA VAL A 80 7.53 -22.66 18.70
C VAL A 80 7.42 -23.58 17.50
N ALA A 81 7.19 -23.01 16.30
CA ALA A 81 7.17 -23.79 15.06
C ALA A 81 8.61 -24.13 14.63
N ILE A 82 8.97 -25.42 14.72
CA ILE A 82 10.23 -25.97 14.23
C ILE A 82 10.02 -26.48 12.81
N ARG A 83 10.82 -25.98 11.88
CA ARG A 83 10.77 -26.31 10.45
C ARG A 83 12.07 -26.94 10.02
N LEU A 84 11.98 -28.04 9.29
CA LEU A 84 13.11 -28.58 8.54
C LEU A 84 13.03 -28.03 7.12
N LEU A 85 13.96 -27.18 6.72
CA LEU A 85 13.94 -26.52 5.41
C LEU A 85 14.95 -27.14 4.43
N ALA A 86 14.57 -27.17 3.16
CA ALA A 86 15.29 -27.72 2.03
C ALA A 86 15.06 -26.83 0.78
N ASP A 87 15.19 -27.42 -0.41
CA ASP A 87 14.86 -26.81 -1.70
C ASP A 87 13.58 -27.39 -2.33
N ALA A 88 12.74 -28.12 -1.57
CA ALA A 88 11.46 -28.66 -2.06
C ALA A 88 10.41 -28.82 -0.94
N ASP A 89 9.21 -28.28 -1.14
CA ASP A 89 8.19 -28.19 -0.08
C ASP A 89 7.72 -29.58 0.42
N ALA A 90 7.69 -30.58 -0.46
CA ALA A 90 7.24 -31.94 -0.14
C ALA A 90 8.08 -32.65 0.94
N VAL A 91 9.28 -32.13 1.23
CA VAL A 91 10.24 -32.70 2.18
C VAL A 91 10.58 -31.73 3.32
N GLU A 92 9.76 -30.69 3.51
CA GLU A 92 9.94 -29.65 4.53
C GLU A 92 8.88 -29.72 5.65
N PRO A 93 8.98 -30.69 6.56
CA PRO A 93 8.02 -30.82 7.65
C PRO A 93 8.09 -29.64 8.63
N VAL A 94 6.99 -29.44 9.35
CA VAL A 94 6.86 -28.49 10.45
C VAL A 94 6.16 -29.14 11.64
N VAL A 95 6.65 -28.87 12.84
CA VAL A 95 5.97 -29.25 14.10
C VAL A 95 5.93 -28.04 15.05
N ASN A 96 4.85 -27.91 15.80
CA ASN A 96 4.74 -26.93 16.87
C ASN A 96 5.18 -27.58 18.18
N VAL A 97 6.16 -26.97 18.86
CA VAL A 97 6.80 -27.54 20.05
C VAL A 97 6.41 -26.75 21.29
N GLY A 98 5.86 -27.46 22.29
CA GLY A 98 5.55 -26.99 23.65
C GLY A 98 6.48 -27.62 24.69
N SER A 99 6.01 -27.84 25.92
CA SER A 99 6.83 -28.42 27.00
C SER A 99 7.24 -29.89 26.78
N GLU A 100 6.47 -30.61 25.97
CA GLU A 100 6.68 -32.04 25.72
C GLU A 100 7.68 -32.27 24.57
N TRP A 101 8.43 -33.36 24.67
CA TRP A 101 9.32 -33.81 23.59
C TRP A 101 8.51 -34.13 22.33
N THR A 102 8.87 -33.45 21.24
CA THR A 102 8.26 -33.63 19.92
C THR A 102 9.34 -34.00 18.92
N THR A 103 9.05 -34.93 18.01
CA THR A 103 10.00 -35.41 17.01
C THR A 103 9.69 -34.87 15.62
N ILE A 104 10.74 -34.58 14.85
CA ILE A 104 10.64 -34.20 13.43
C ILE A 104 11.81 -34.80 12.65
N SER A 105 11.56 -35.25 11.42
CA SER A 105 12.56 -35.84 10.51
C SER A 105 12.15 -35.64 9.07
N SER A 106 13.10 -35.69 8.13
CA SER A 106 12.83 -35.67 6.69
C SER A 106 13.63 -36.76 5.97
N THR A 107 13.16 -37.19 4.80
CA THR A 107 13.84 -38.21 3.97
C THR A 107 15.06 -37.66 3.24
N VAL A 108 15.29 -36.36 3.28
CA VAL A 108 16.46 -35.68 2.70
C VAL A 108 17.21 -34.88 3.75
N ALA A 109 18.40 -34.38 3.40
CA ALA A 109 19.14 -33.47 4.24
C ALA A 109 18.36 -32.13 4.37
N THR A 110 18.22 -31.62 5.59
CA THR A 110 17.44 -30.41 5.87
C THR A 110 18.11 -29.55 6.91
N VAL A 111 17.81 -28.26 6.95
CA VAL A 111 18.32 -27.35 7.99
C VAL A 111 17.20 -27.06 8.97
N PRO A 112 17.38 -27.32 10.29
CA PRO A 112 16.38 -26.98 11.29
C PRO A 112 16.38 -25.47 11.57
N PHE A 113 15.18 -24.90 11.59
CA PHE A 113 14.91 -23.51 11.98
C PHE A 113 13.77 -23.46 12.99
N ALA A 114 13.92 -22.59 13.99
CA ALA A 114 12.79 -22.08 14.76
C ALA A 114 12.20 -20.87 14.02
N THR A 115 10.89 -20.88 13.78
CA THR A 115 10.18 -19.66 13.34
C THR A 115 10.15 -18.70 14.51
N THR A 116 10.63 -17.47 14.32
CA THR A 116 10.69 -16.47 15.38
C THR A 116 9.27 -16.12 15.86
N PRO A 117 8.94 -16.38 17.13
CA PRO A 117 7.60 -16.12 17.66
C PRO A 117 7.36 -14.61 17.86
N TYR A 118 6.08 -14.21 17.79
CA TYR A 118 5.65 -12.86 18.18
C TYR A 118 5.16 -12.88 19.62
N ASP A 119 6.04 -12.56 20.55
CA ASP A 119 5.78 -12.59 21.99
C ASP A 119 6.69 -11.55 22.71
N THR A 120 6.38 -11.28 23.97
CA THR A 120 7.24 -10.52 24.88
C THR A 120 8.22 -11.39 25.66
N VAL A 121 7.99 -12.71 25.70
CA VAL A 121 8.85 -13.69 26.39
C VAL A 121 9.61 -14.52 25.35
N ASN A 122 10.91 -14.72 25.56
CA ASN A 122 11.75 -15.54 24.68
C ASN A 122 11.63 -17.03 25.05
N PRO A 123 11.31 -17.94 24.12
CA PRO A 123 11.41 -19.36 24.39
C PRO A 123 12.86 -19.84 24.50
N LYS A 124 13.04 -20.87 25.31
CA LYS A 124 14.26 -21.67 25.35
C LYS A 124 13.94 -23.06 24.87
N LEU A 125 14.70 -23.58 23.91
CA LEU A 125 14.53 -24.93 23.37
C LEU A 125 15.62 -25.85 23.90
N GLU A 126 15.24 -27.08 24.20
CA GLU A 126 16.15 -28.21 24.30
C GLU A 126 15.95 -29.12 23.10
N TYR A 127 17.04 -29.68 22.57
CA TYR A 127 16.97 -30.60 21.44
C TYR A 127 18.00 -31.72 21.52
N VAL A 128 17.66 -32.85 20.91
CA VAL A 128 18.51 -34.03 20.76
C VAL A 128 18.48 -34.45 19.29
N VAL A 129 19.65 -34.72 18.72
CA VAL A 129 19.78 -35.33 17.39
C VAL A 129 20.04 -36.83 17.58
N GLU A 130 19.11 -37.67 17.13
CA GLU A 130 19.25 -39.13 17.25
C GLU A 130 20.18 -39.67 16.17
N SER A 131 21.48 -39.43 16.33
CA SER A 131 22.51 -39.86 15.39
C SER A 131 23.82 -40.19 16.11
N ASN A 132 24.45 -41.30 15.71
CA ASN A 132 25.81 -41.64 16.12
C ASN A 132 26.89 -40.93 15.29
N GLN A 133 26.49 -40.16 14.27
CA GLN A 133 27.36 -39.36 13.43
C GLN A 133 27.13 -37.87 13.68
N PRO A 134 28.20 -37.05 13.73
CA PRO A 134 28.07 -35.61 13.84
C PRO A 134 27.35 -35.04 12.60
N GLN A 135 26.49 -34.05 12.84
CA GLN A 135 25.82 -33.35 11.75
C GLN A 135 26.78 -32.37 11.05
N LYS A 136 26.59 -32.16 9.74
CA LYS A 136 27.39 -31.19 9.00
C LYS A 136 27.09 -29.77 9.53
N PRO A 137 28.10 -28.90 9.68
CA PRO A 137 27.83 -27.51 10.02
C PRO A 137 27.09 -26.81 8.88
N LEU A 138 26.23 -25.85 9.21
CA LEU A 138 25.66 -24.93 8.24
C LEU A 138 26.66 -23.78 8.01
N PRO A 139 27.20 -23.58 6.79
CA PRO A 139 27.92 -22.37 6.45
C PRO A 139 26.98 -21.17 6.59
N ILE A 140 27.36 -20.21 7.43
CA ILE A 140 26.61 -18.98 7.67
C ILE A 140 27.52 -17.81 7.35
N TYR A 141 27.00 -16.85 6.58
CA TYR A 141 27.66 -15.59 6.28
C TYR A 141 26.86 -14.45 6.91
N ASN A 142 27.47 -13.72 7.82
CA ASN A 142 26.97 -12.45 8.32
C ASN A 142 27.76 -11.30 7.67
N TYR A 143 27.19 -10.10 7.70
CA TYR A 143 27.86 -8.91 7.17
C TYR A 143 29.27 -8.72 7.75
N GLY A 144 30.26 -8.56 6.88
CA GLY A 144 31.68 -8.42 7.25
C GLY A 144 32.42 -9.73 7.55
N ASP A 145 31.75 -10.89 7.45
CA ASP A 145 32.43 -12.19 7.59
C ASP A 145 33.39 -12.44 6.41
N SER A 146 34.35 -13.36 6.61
CA SER A 146 35.26 -13.78 5.55
C SER A 146 34.56 -14.69 4.54
N GLU A 147 34.35 -14.20 3.31
CA GLU A 147 33.78 -15.02 2.21
C GLU A 147 34.65 -16.27 1.97
N LYS A 148 35.97 -16.13 2.03
CA LYS A 148 36.90 -17.25 1.91
C LYS A 148 36.63 -18.33 2.96
N GLN A 149 36.39 -17.95 4.22
CA GLN A 149 36.10 -18.91 5.29
C GLN A 149 34.72 -19.55 5.12
N PHE A 150 33.72 -18.75 4.74
CA PHE A 150 32.37 -19.23 4.44
C PHE A 150 32.36 -20.30 3.35
N PHE A 151 32.95 -20.00 2.18
CA PHE A 151 33.03 -20.95 1.08
C PHE A 151 33.97 -22.13 1.37
N SER A 152 35.08 -21.91 2.09
CA SER A 152 35.94 -23.03 2.52
C SER A 152 35.22 -23.99 3.46
N THR A 153 34.34 -23.50 4.34
CA THR A 153 33.49 -24.34 5.19
C THR A 153 32.52 -25.15 4.35
N TRP A 154 31.85 -24.48 3.39
CA TRP A 154 30.92 -25.14 2.47
C TRP A 154 31.61 -26.22 1.64
N ASP A 155 32.80 -25.96 1.11
CA ASP A 155 33.58 -26.90 0.31
C ASP A 155 34.11 -28.07 1.14
N LYS A 156 34.67 -27.78 2.33
CA LYS A 156 35.29 -28.80 3.20
C LYS A 156 34.31 -29.87 3.66
N TYR A 157 33.10 -29.46 4.05
CA TYR A 157 32.08 -30.37 4.58
C TYR A 157 31.06 -30.82 3.53
N ASP A 158 31.22 -30.37 2.29
CA ASP A 158 30.30 -30.62 1.19
C ASP A 158 28.84 -30.35 1.58
N CYS A 159 28.59 -29.17 2.16
CA CYS A 159 27.29 -28.82 2.72
C CYS A 159 26.21 -28.70 1.63
N GLU A 160 24.98 -29.08 1.98
CA GLU A 160 23.81 -29.07 1.11
C GLU A 160 23.23 -27.66 0.95
N TYR A 161 23.46 -26.80 1.93
CA TYR A 161 22.91 -25.44 2.00
C TYR A 161 23.93 -24.48 2.63
N GLY A 162 23.73 -23.20 2.38
CA GLY A 162 24.37 -22.09 3.09
C GLY A 162 23.37 -20.99 3.37
N LEU A 163 23.68 -20.14 4.34
CA LEU A 163 22.77 -19.10 4.82
C LEU A 163 23.48 -17.74 4.88
N ILE A 164 22.99 -16.79 4.11
CA ILE A 164 23.47 -15.39 4.12
C ILE A 164 22.49 -14.57 4.96
N LYS A 165 22.98 -13.77 5.91
CA LYS A 165 22.15 -13.00 6.85
C LYS A 165 22.47 -11.51 6.74
N GLY A 166 21.47 -10.72 6.37
CA GLY A 166 21.45 -9.27 6.53
C GLY A 166 20.57 -8.84 7.72
N LYS A 167 20.51 -7.53 8.00
CA LYS A 167 19.66 -7.04 9.10
C LYS A 167 18.17 -7.19 8.83
N ASP A 168 17.76 -7.11 7.55
CA ASP A 168 16.36 -7.10 7.11
C ASP A 168 15.94 -8.42 6.43
N PHE A 169 16.88 -9.34 6.17
CA PHE A 169 16.60 -10.59 5.48
C PHE A 169 17.55 -11.74 5.82
N GLN A 170 17.14 -12.94 5.46
CA GLN A 170 17.94 -14.15 5.43
C GLN A 170 17.78 -14.79 4.05
N LEU A 171 18.88 -15.20 3.42
CA LEU A 171 18.88 -15.86 2.12
C LEU A 171 19.43 -17.29 2.26
N PHE A 172 18.53 -18.26 2.09
CA PHE A 172 18.81 -19.69 2.17
C PHE A 172 19.13 -20.25 0.78
N VAL A 173 20.39 -20.66 0.59
CA VAL A 173 20.95 -21.00 -0.72
C VAL A 173 21.27 -22.49 -0.77
N PRO A 174 20.68 -23.27 -1.70
CA PRO A 174 21.04 -24.66 -1.91
C PRO A 174 22.42 -24.78 -2.54
N LYS A 175 23.04 -25.96 -2.42
CA LYS A 175 24.36 -26.27 -2.96
C LYS A 175 24.51 -25.93 -4.45
N ALA A 176 23.47 -26.13 -5.25
CA ALA A 176 23.47 -25.78 -6.68
C ALA A 176 23.61 -24.27 -6.93
N GLY A 177 23.23 -23.42 -5.96
CA GLY A 177 23.43 -21.98 -5.99
C GLY A 177 24.79 -21.51 -5.45
N LYS A 178 25.60 -22.41 -4.87
CA LYS A 178 26.87 -22.04 -4.22
C LYS A 178 27.80 -21.23 -5.13
N GLU A 179 27.99 -21.67 -6.38
CA GLU A 179 28.88 -20.98 -7.31
C GLU A 179 28.28 -19.67 -7.84
N VAL A 180 26.95 -19.55 -7.90
CA VAL A 180 26.30 -18.28 -8.21
C VAL A 180 26.54 -17.27 -7.09
N ALA A 181 26.47 -17.71 -5.83
CA ALA A 181 26.80 -16.88 -4.69
C ALA A 181 28.30 -16.53 -4.63
N ARG A 182 29.18 -17.48 -4.99
CA ARG A 182 30.65 -17.29 -4.98
C ARG A 182 31.14 -16.34 -6.07
N TYR A 183 30.49 -16.35 -7.22
CA TYR A 183 30.88 -15.61 -8.42
C TYR A 183 29.76 -14.70 -8.91
N THR A 184 29.08 -14.03 -7.98
CA THR A 184 28.08 -13.01 -8.33
C THR A 184 28.72 -11.91 -9.18
N THR A 185 28.14 -11.61 -10.33
CA THR A 185 28.73 -10.70 -11.34
C THR A 185 28.19 -9.28 -11.25
N GLU A 186 26.95 -9.10 -10.80
CA GLU A 186 26.27 -7.79 -10.73
C GLU A 186 26.42 -7.14 -9.34
N LEU A 187 26.65 -7.96 -8.32
CA LEU A 187 26.91 -7.57 -6.95
C LEU A 187 28.30 -8.12 -6.57
N PRO A 188 29.27 -7.30 -6.13
CA PRO A 188 30.69 -7.67 -6.13
C PRO A 188 31.12 -8.62 -5.01
N SER A 189 30.28 -8.86 -4.00
CA SER A 189 30.54 -9.73 -2.85
C SER A 189 29.23 -10.08 -2.14
N LEU A 190 29.27 -11.02 -1.19
CA LEU A 190 28.13 -11.31 -0.30
C LEU A 190 27.74 -10.10 0.56
N ASP A 191 28.70 -9.28 0.99
CA ASP A 191 28.40 -7.96 1.61
C ASP A 191 27.68 -7.04 0.63
N GLY A 192 28.09 -7.00 -0.63
CA GLY A 192 27.40 -6.24 -1.68
C GLY A 192 25.97 -6.72 -1.93
N VAL A 193 25.70 -8.02 -1.75
CA VAL A 193 24.33 -8.58 -1.78
C VAL A 193 23.52 -8.08 -0.58
N ILE A 194 24.11 -8.11 0.62
CA ILE A 194 23.45 -7.62 1.84
C ILE A 194 23.14 -6.12 1.71
N ASP A 195 24.12 -5.30 1.35
CA ASP A 195 23.98 -3.86 1.17
C ASP A 195 22.89 -3.52 0.14
N TYR A 196 22.83 -4.27 -0.96
CA TYR A 196 21.81 -4.07 -1.99
C TYR A 196 20.41 -4.31 -1.44
N TYR A 197 20.16 -5.42 -0.76
CA TYR A 197 18.83 -5.69 -0.21
C TYR A 197 18.47 -4.77 0.95
N GLU A 198 19.42 -4.41 1.81
CA GLU A 198 19.18 -3.39 2.84
C GLU A 198 18.77 -2.05 2.22
N LYS A 199 19.32 -1.70 1.05
CA LYS A 199 18.90 -0.52 0.28
C LYS A 199 17.48 -0.66 -0.27
N VAL A 200 17.10 -1.82 -0.78
CA VAL A 200 15.73 -2.12 -1.25
C VAL A 200 14.74 -1.99 -0.09
N PHE A 201 14.97 -2.68 1.02
CA PHE A 201 14.09 -2.59 2.19
C PHE A 201 14.02 -1.18 2.76
N ALA A 202 15.14 -0.46 2.85
CA ALA A 202 15.15 0.93 3.30
C ALA A 202 14.33 1.84 2.38
N PHE A 203 14.37 1.61 1.07
CA PHE A 203 13.55 2.35 0.11
C PHE A 203 12.06 2.07 0.30
N ASP A 204 11.65 0.80 0.32
CA ASP A 204 10.25 0.44 0.49
C ASP A 204 9.70 0.89 1.85
N ASN A 205 10.52 0.78 2.91
CA ASN A 205 10.18 1.27 4.23
C ASN A 205 9.92 2.78 4.24
N LYS A 206 10.76 3.55 3.54
CA LYS A 206 10.59 4.99 3.39
C LYS A 206 9.29 5.31 2.64
N MET A 207 9.04 4.64 1.51
CA MET A 207 7.85 4.85 0.69
C MET A 207 6.55 4.47 1.44
N ALA A 208 6.58 3.43 2.27
CA ALA A 208 5.45 3.05 3.13
C ALA A 208 5.31 3.92 4.40
N GLY A 209 6.21 4.88 4.60
CA GLY A 209 6.15 5.85 5.68
C GLY A 209 6.51 5.29 7.06
N PHE A 210 7.42 4.32 7.13
CA PHE A 210 8.01 3.86 8.39
C PHE A 210 9.17 4.79 8.82
N ASP A 211 8.80 5.97 9.34
CA ASP A 211 9.72 7.05 9.74
C ASP A 211 9.83 7.24 11.26
N ASN A 212 9.16 6.40 12.05
CA ASN A 212 9.05 6.50 13.52
C ASN A 212 8.39 7.80 14.02
N SER A 213 7.67 8.54 13.19
CA SER A 213 6.96 9.78 13.58
C SER A 213 5.80 9.55 14.55
N SER A 214 5.28 8.33 14.64
CA SER A 214 4.18 7.95 15.53
C SER A 214 4.24 6.45 15.88
N PRO A 215 3.48 5.98 16.89
CA PRO A 215 3.41 4.55 17.22
C PRO A 215 3.03 3.66 16.04
N THR A 216 2.15 4.11 15.15
CA THR A 216 1.74 3.37 13.94
C THR A 216 2.73 3.49 12.79
N ASN A 217 3.74 4.37 12.88
CA ASN A 217 4.77 4.56 11.84
C ASN A 217 6.13 3.96 12.22
N LYS A 218 6.18 3.13 13.27
CA LYS A 218 7.40 2.43 13.66
C LYS A 218 7.77 1.36 12.64
N LEU A 219 9.08 1.26 12.36
CA LEU A 219 9.60 0.19 11.51
C LEU A 219 9.50 -1.16 12.24
N GLY A 220 9.06 -2.17 11.50
CA GLY A 220 9.03 -3.55 11.97
C GLY A 220 10.42 -4.17 12.13
N LYS A 221 10.58 -5.07 13.11
CA LYS A 221 11.87 -5.74 13.42
C LYS A 221 12.05 -7.10 12.74
N ASN A 222 11.04 -7.56 12.01
CA ASN A 222 11.06 -8.89 11.39
C ASN A 222 11.86 -8.86 10.08
N ARG A 223 12.63 -9.92 9.86
CA ARG A 223 13.35 -10.14 8.60
C ARG A 223 12.51 -10.90 7.59
N TYR A 224 12.79 -10.67 6.31
CA TYR A 224 12.35 -11.53 5.22
C TYR A 224 13.16 -12.81 5.20
N PHE A 225 12.59 -13.89 4.66
CA PHE A 225 13.32 -15.13 4.43
C PHE A 225 13.15 -15.52 2.97
N MET A 226 14.27 -15.42 2.28
CA MET A 226 14.39 -15.60 0.85
C MET A 226 15.01 -16.97 0.64
N LYS A 227 14.44 -17.77 -0.27
CA LYS A 227 14.98 -19.11 -0.56
C LYS A 227 14.85 -19.47 -2.03
N ALA A 228 15.58 -20.49 -2.43
CA ALA A 228 15.40 -21.16 -3.69
C ALA A 228 14.46 -22.37 -3.53
N ARG A 229 13.78 -22.75 -4.61
CA ARG A 229 12.96 -23.96 -4.69
C ARG A 229 13.19 -24.66 -6.02
N LYS A 230 13.59 -25.94 -5.98
CA LYS A 230 13.89 -26.77 -7.15
C LYS A 230 12.64 -27.16 -7.95
N ASP A 231 11.52 -27.41 -7.27
CA ASP A 231 10.28 -27.96 -7.82
C ASP A 231 9.21 -26.88 -8.10
N GLY A 232 9.60 -25.79 -8.77
CA GLY A 232 8.67 -24.74 -9.19
C GLY A 232 7.47 -25.26 -9.99
N SER A 233 6.28 -24.72 -9.73
CA SER A 233 5.14 -24.94 -10.63
C SER A 233 5.46 -24.36 -12.01
N PRO A 234 5.12 -25.05 -13.12
CA PRO A 234 5.37 -24.53 -14.46
C PRO A 234 4.82 -23.11 -14.61
N GLY A 235 5.67 -22.18 -15.05
CA GLY A 235 5.30 -20.77 -15.29
C GLY A 235 5.41 -19.83 -14.07
N ILE A 236 5.75 -20.32 -12.88
CA ILE A 236 6.04 -19.47 -11.71
C ILE A 236 7.55 -19.29 -11.60
N LEU A 237 8.03 -18.05 -11.76
CA LEU A 237 9.46 -17.73 -11.60
C LEU A 237 9.82 -17.45 -10.14
N ALA A 238 8.99 -16.69 -9.45
CA ALA A 238 9.15 -16.37 -8.04
C ALA A 238 7.78 -16.18 -7.40
N TYR A 239 7.72 -16.16 -6.07
CA TYR A 239 6.51 -15.81 -5.34
C TYR A 239 6.80 -15.34 -3.91
N TYR A 240 5.95 -14.44 -3.42
CA TYR A 240 5.86 -14.04 -2.03
C TYR A 240 4.75 -14.83 -1.33
N SER A 241 5.03 -15.32 -0.11
CA SER A 241 4.05 -16.07 0.68
C SER A 241 4.08 -15.62 2.15
N THR A 242 3.15 -16.17 2.93
CA THR A 242 3.09 -15.94 4.38
C THR A 242 4.37 -16.35 5.12
N ASN A 243 5.16 -17.30 4.61
CA ASN A 243 6.31 -17.81 5.37
C ASN A 243 7.65 -17.39 4.78
N TRP A 244 7.72 -17.10 3.49
CA TRP A 244 8.97 -16.81 2.78
C TRP A 244 8.72 -16.20 1.42
N THR A 245 9.77 -15.69 0.82
CA THR A 245 9.85 -15.30 -0.58
C THR A 245 10.73 -16.30 -1.33
N VAL A 246 10.27 -16.80 -2.48
CA VAL A 246 10.89 -17.92 -3.17
C VAL A 246 11.24 -17.58 -4.61
N HIS A 247 12.42 -18.02 -5.04
CA HIS A 247 12.77 -18.14 -6.45
C HIS A 247 12.64 -19.61 -6.85
N ALA A 248 11.76 -19.90 -7.81
CA ALA A 248 11.44 -21.23 -8.29
C ALA A 248 12.50 -21.77 -9.27
N SER A 249 13.73 -21.86 -8.77
CA SER A 249 14.91 -22.39 -9.46
C SER A 249 15.79 -23.17 -8.48
N PRO A 250 16.50 -24.22 -8.93
CA PRO A 250 17.43 -24.97 -8.08
C PRO A 250 18.62 -24.14 -7.57
N THR A 251 18.94 -22.98 -8.16
CA THR A 251 20.13 -22.20 -7.80
C THR A 251 19.83 -20.97 -6.95
N GLY A 252 18.59 -20.46 -6.98
CA GLY A 252 18.30 -19.17 -6.35
C GLY A 252 18.96 -17.97 -7.05
N SER A 253 19.42 -18.12 -8.30
CA SER A 253 20.24 -17.10 -8.99
C SER A 253 19.62 -15.71 -9.07
N LEU A 254 18.29 -15.62 -9.16
CA LEU A 254 17.54 -14.36 -9.15
C LEU A 254 17.86 -13.47 -7.95
N TRP A 255 18.21 -14.06 -6.81
CA TRP A 255 18.56 -13.31 -5.61
C TRP A 255 19.91 -12.59 -5.68
N PHE A 256 20.73 -12.87 -6.69
CA PHE A 256 22.05 -12.24 -6.85
C PHE A 256 22.08 -11.19 -7.97
N GLY A 257 20.94 -10.91 -8.60
CA GLY A 257 20.81 -9.89 -9.64
C GLY A 257 20.57 -8.49 -9.06
N LYS A 258 21.27 -7.49 -9.59
CA LYS A 258 21.08 -6.08 -9.24
C LYS A 258 19.95 -5.49 -10.08
N ASN A 259 19.04 -4.76 -9.44
CA ASN A 259 17.86 -4.13 -10.08
C ASN A 259 16.94 -5.10 -10.82
N SER A 260 17.11 -6.40 -10.56
CA SER A 260 16.30 -7.46 -11.15
C SER A 260 14.85 -7.29 -10.72
N TRP A 261 13.92 -7.42 -11.68
CA TRP A 261 12.51 -7.19 -11.40
C TRP A 261 11.92 -8.18 -10.38
N GLY A 262 12.26 -9.46 -10.49
CA GLY A 262 11.72 -10.50 -9.62
C GLY A 262 11.91 -10.21 -8.13
N PRO A 263 13.14 -9.97 -7.63
CA PRO A 263 13.31 -9.67 -6.21
C PRO A 263 12.56 -8.43 -5.75
N LEU A 264 12.58 -7.35 -6.55
CA LEU A 264 11.88 -6.11 -6.23
C LEU A 264 10.37 -6.33 -6.14
N HIS A 265 9.80 -7.04 -7.12
CA HIS A 265 8.40 -7.42 -7.20
C HIS A 265 7.93 -8.23 -5.99
N GLU A 266 8.68 -9.30 -5.67
CA GLU A 266 8.31 -10.22 -4.61
C GLU A 266 8.50 -9.65 -3.20
N ILE A 267 9.52 -8.81 -3.00
CA ILE A 267 9.70 -8.08 -1.74
C ILE A 267 8.53 -7.11 -1.52
N ALA A 268 8.14 -6.40 -2.58
CA ALA A 268 7.09 -5.38 -2.55
C ALA A 268 5.68 -5.95 -2.30
N HIS A 269 5.42 -7.23 -2.59
CA HIS A 269 4.16 -7.88 -2.16
C HIS A 269 3.95 -7.79 -0.65
N GLY A 270 5.03 -7.81 0.15
CA GLY A 270 4.94 -7.61 1.59
C GLY A 270 4.41 -6.23 2.00
N TYR A 271 4.53 -5.24 1.12
CA TYR A 271 4.14 -3.86 1.38
C TYR A 271 2.72 -3.52 0.90
N GLN A 272 2.04 -4.45 0.22
CA GLN A 272 0.63 -4.27 -0.12
C GLN A 272 -0.22 -4.11 1.13
N THR A 273 -1.24 -3.28 1.06
CA THR A 273 -2.10 -2.94 2.21
C THR A 273 -3.49 -3.55 2.02
N GLY A 274 -4.35 -3.43 3.03
CA GLY A 274 -5.76 -3.79 2.87
C GLY A 274 -6.54 -2.92 1.86
N LEU A 275 -5.94 -1.85 1.31
CA LEU A 275 -6.52 -1.06 0.22
C LEU A 275 -6.39 -1.78 -1.13
N ASP A 276 -5.48 -2.73 -1.28
CA ASP A 276 -5.28 -3.45 -2.53
C ASP A 276 -6.56 -4.17 -2.97
N GLY A 277 -6.99 -3.92 -4.21
CA GLY A 277 -8.23 -4.45 -4.76
C GLY A 277 -9.52 -3.81 -4.23
N LYS A 278 -9.46 -2.76 -3.38
CA LYS A 278 -10.65 -2.09 -2.82
C LYS A 278 -11.20 -1.03 -3.78
N GLY A 279 -12.16 -1.43 -4.60
CA GLY A 279 -12.85 -0.56 -5.56
C GLY A 279 -12.05 -0.24 -6.83
N MET A 280 -10.81 -0.71 -6.91
CA MET A 280 -9.90 -0.58 -8.06
C MET A 280 -9.02 -1.83 -8.04
N TYR A 281 -8.93 -2.55 -9.17
CA TYR A 281 -8.07 -3.73 -9.24
C TYR A 281 -6.58 -3.34 -9.12
N THR A 282 -5.86 -3.92 -8.16
CA THR A 282 -4.41 -3.68 -8.02
C THR A 282 -3.57 -4.93 -7.80
N GLY A 283 -4.13 -6.13 -8.04
CA GLY A 283 -3.37 -7.38 -8.00
C GLY A 283 -2.26 -7.36 -9.05
N GLU A 284 -1.01 -7.56 -8.64
CA GLU A 284 0.18 -7.40 -9.51
C GLU A 284 0.37 -5.98 -10.07
N VAL A 285 -0.15 -4.96 -9.38
CA VAL A 285 -0.01 -3.54 -9.79
C VAL A 285 0.61 -2.70 -8.68
N PHE A 286 0.03 -2.70 -7.47
CA PHE A 286 0.47 -1.74 -6.45
C PHE A 286 1.82 -2.09 -5.83
N ASN A 287 2.11 -3.38 -5.64
CA ASN A 287 3.46 -3.85 -5.31
C ASN A 287 4.49 -3.38 -6.36
N ASN A 288 4.10 -3.37 -7.63
CA ASN A 288 4.98 -2.96 -8.72
C ASN A 288 5.33 -1.47 -8.73
N VAL A 289 4.56 -0.62 -8.04
CA VAL A 289 4.90 0.80 -7.87
C VAL A 289 6.23 0.93 -7.12
N PHE A 290 6.44 0.15 -6.05
CA PHE A 290 7.70 0.16 -5.30
C PHE A 290 8.89 -0.25 -6.16
N GLY A 291 8.78 -1.39 -6.86
CA GLY A 291 9.84 -1.89 -7.74
C GLY A 291 10.17 -0.94 -8.88
N ALA A 292 9.15 -0.35 -9.52
CA ALA A 292 9.35 0.62 -10.59
C ALA A 292 10.03 1.89 -10.10
N LEU A 293 9.57 2.48 -8.98
CA LEU A 293 10.22 3.64 -8.39
C LEU A 293 11.67 3.36 -7.99
N PHE A 294 11.95 2.18 -7.45
CA PHE A 294 13.31 1.76 -7.12
C PHE A 294 14.20 1.70 -8.37
N GLN A 295 13.73 1.06 -9.46
CA GLN A 295 14.46 1.02 -10.73
C GLN A 295 14.73 2.43 -11.28
N TYR A 296 13.74 3.32 -11.30
CA TYR A 296 13.96 4.70 -11.75
C TYR A 296 14.96 5.46 -10.89
N LYS A 297 14.94 5.26 -9.57
CA LYS A 297 15.88 5.87 -8.64
C LYS A 297 17.30 5.37 -8.85
N GLU A 298 17.47 4.07 -9.07
CA GLU A 298 18.79 3.42 -9.10
C GLU A 298 19.45 3.43 -10.48
N MET A 299 18.66 3.26 -11.54
CA MET A 299 19.12 3.18 -12.92
C MET A 299 19.07 4.55 -13.62
N GLY A 300 18.27 5.48 -13.09
CA GLY A 300 17.95 6.74 -13.74
C GLY A 300 17.02 6.57 -14.94
N LYS A 301 16.42 7.68 -15.40
CA LYS A 301 15.39 7.72 -16.45
C LYS A 301 15.77 6.94 -17.71
N LYS A 302 16.96 7.17 -18.26
CA LYS A 302 17.39 6.59 -19.55
C LYS A 302 17.44 5.07 -19.52
N GLU A 303 18.03 4.50 -18.48
CA GLU A 303 18.18 3.04 -18.35
C GLU A 303 16.86 2.40 -17.88
N ALA A 304 16.14 3.02 -16.94
CA ALA A 304 14.82 2.53 -16.53
C ALA A 304 13.81 2.49 -17.69
N ASP A 305 13.83 3.47 -18.59
CA ASP A 305 12.98 3.48 -19.78
C ASP A 305 13.32 2.36 -20.78
N SER A 306 14.60 1.96 -20.87
CA SER A 306 15.09 1.01 -21.87
C SER A 306 15.17 -0.45 -21.38
N THR A 307 15.36 -0.68 -20.09
CA THR A 307 15.51 -2.03 -19.52
C THR A 307 14.60 -2.29 -18.31
N GLY A 308 14.06 -1.24 -17.69
CA GLY A 308 13.15 -1.35 -16.56
C GLY A 308 11.81 -1.96 -16.93
N TRP A 309 11.10 -2.47 -15.92
CA TRP A 309 9.88 -3.25 -16.12
C TRP A 309 8.71 -2.43 -16.66
N LEU A 310 8.63 -1.14 -16.30
CA LEU A 310 7.51 -0.27 -16.63
C LEU A 310 7.19 -0.30 -18.13
N PHE A 311 8.23 -0.24 -18.96
CA PHE A 311 8.11 -0.25 -20.42
C PHE A 311 8.70 -1.49 -21.09
N SER A 312 9.46 -2.32 -20.38
CA SER A 312 10.13 -3.50 -20.93
C SER A 312 10.92 -3.17 -22.21
N GLY A 313 11.52 -1.98 -22.26
CA GLY A 313 12.30 -1.46 -23.38
C GLY A 313 11.52 -0.89 -24.57
N ASN A 314 10.18 -0.79 -24.49
CA ASN A 314 9.39 -0.21 -25.58
C ASN A 314 8.32 0.79 -25.10
N LYS A 315 8.81 1.92 -24.58
CA LYS A 315 7.98 3.04 -24.11
C LYS A 315 7.01 3.59 -25.17
N ALA A 316 7.48 3.73 -26.41
CA ALA A 316 6.66 4.24 -27.50
C ALA A 316 5.46 3.32 -27.79
N LYS A 317 5.66 2.00 -27.73
CA LYS A 317 4.57 1.03 -27.88
C LYS A 317 3.59 1.10 -26.71
N ALA A 318 4.08 1.13 -25.47
CA ALA A 318 3.22 1.23 -24.28
C ALA A 318 2.32 2.48 -24.33
N ASP A 319 2.90 3.64 -24.65
CA ASP A 319 2.16 4.90 -24.77
C ASP A 319 1.11 4.84 -25.90
N ALA A 320 1.45 4.25 -27.06
CA ALA A 320 0.52 4.09 -28.17
C ALA A 320 -0.61 3.09 -27.88
N GLU A 321 -0.33 1.99 -27.18
CA GLU A 321 -1.32 0.99 -26.77
C GLU A 321 -2.30 1.56 -25.72
N LEU A 322 -1.78 2.33 -24.76
CA LEU A 322 -2.59 3.04 -23.79
C LEU A 322 -3.48 4.10 -24.47
N TYR A 323 -2.93 4.86 -25.42
CA TYR A 323 -3.69 5.85 -26.21
C TYR A 323 -4.82 5.19 -27.00
N LYS A 324 -4.53 4.06 -27.65
CA LYS A 324 -5.55 3.28 -28.34
C LYS A 324 -6.65 2.82 -27.39
N SER A 325 -6.30 2.38 -26.18
CA SER A 325 -7.22 1.73 -25.24
C SER A 325 -8.07 2.69 -24.40
N LEU A 326 -7.63 3.94 -24.21
CA LEU A 326 -8.36 4.93 -23.42
C LEU A 326 -8.94 6.09 -24.24
N VAL A 327 -8.35 6.40 -25.40
CA VAL A 327 -8.75 7.56 -26.22
C VAL A 327 -9.45 7.12 -27.50
N LYS A 328 -8.82 6.24 -28.30
CA LYS A 328 -9.43 5.79 -29.57
C LYS A 328 -10.58 4.81 -29.35
N ASN A 329 -10.40 3.92 -28.38
CA ASN A 329 -11.45 3.09 -27.81
C ASN A 329 -11.69 3.67 -26.42
N PRO A 330 -12.81 4.34 -26.13
CA PRO A 330 -13.02 5.06 -24.87
C PRO A 330 -13.25 4.09 -23.71
N GLY A 331 -12.21 3.37 -23.32
CA GLY A 331 -12.16 2.44 -22.21
C GLY A 331 -12.01 3.12 -20.86
N THR A 332 -11.78 2.31 -19.84
CA THR A 332 -11.56 2.75 -18.45
C THR A 332 -10.29 2.11 -17.91
N TYR A 333 -9.95 2.41 -16.66
CA TYR A 333 -8.84 1.72 -15.98
C TYR A 333 -8.98 0.20 -16.04
N GLU A 334 -10.20 -0.33 -15.97
CA GLU A 334 -10.38 -1.78 -15.97
C GLU A 334 -10.16 -2.44 -17.35
N SER A 335 -10.18 -1.67 -18.44
CA SER A 335 -9.97 -2.20 -19.79
C SER A 335 -8.50 -2.35 -20.20
N VAL A 336 -7.54 -1.83 -19.43
CA VAL A 336 -6.12 -1.85 -19.80
C VAL A 336 -5.36 -3.00 -19.12
N SER A 337 -4.18 -3.35 -19.66
CA SER A 337 -3.37 -4.45 -19.12
C SER A 337 -2.87 -4.15 -17.70
N THR A 338 -2.49 -5.18 -16.94
CA THR A 338 -1.86 -5.02 -15.61
C THR A 338 -0.64 -4.09 -15.64
N ARG A 339 0.17 -4.13 -16.70
CA ARG A 339 1.33 -3.23 -16.86
C ARG A 339 0.90 -1.80 -17.15
N ASP A 340 -0.13 -1.59 -17.94
CA ASP A 340 -0.69 -0.25 -18.18
C ASP A 340 -1.35 0.33 -16.93
N LYS A 341 -1.97 -0.52 -16.10
CA LYS A 341 -2.46 -0.13 -14.77
C LYS A 341 -1.31 0.39 -13.90
N LEU A 342 -0.15 -0.28 -13.90
CA LEU A 342 1.06 0.20 -13.22
C LEU A 342 1.53 1.54 -13.80
N PHE A 343 1.54 1.67 -15.12
CA PHE A 343 1.93 2.90 -15.81
C PHE A 343 1.06 4.09 -15.39
N LEU A 344 -0.26 3.93 -15.37
CA LEU A 344 -1.19 4.95 -14.90
C LEU A 344 -0.93 5.36 -13.43
N HIS A 345 -0.69 4.39 -12.53
CA HIS A 345 -0.34 4.68 -11.13
C HIS A 345 0.98 5.42 -10.97
N MET A 346 2.00 5.07 -11.76
CA MET A 346 3.29 5.76 -11.75
C MET A 346 3.16 7.22 -12.21
N LEU A 347 2.36 7.49 -13.24
CA LEU A 347 2.07 8.85 -13.71
C LEU A 347 1.30 9.65 -12.65
N LEU A 348 0.29 9.04 -12.02
CA LEU A 348 -0.51 9.68 -10.96
C LEU A 348 0.37 10.08 -9.77
N LEU A 349 1.24 9.14 -9.33
CA LEU A 349 2.20 9.38 -8.26
C LEU A 349 3.22 10.45 -8.65
N GLN A 350 3.71 10.46 -9.89
CA GLN A 350 4.65 11.49 -10.37
C GLN A 350 4.07 12.89 -10.19
N LYS A 351 2.79 13.10 -10.53
CA LYS A 351 2.14 14.41 -10.36
C LYS A 351 1.84 14.75 -8.91
N ALA A 352 1.44 13.76 -8.10
CA ALA A 352 1.12 13.97 -6.68
C ALA A 352 2.36 14.13 -5.80
N GLY A 353 3.49 13.58 -6.22
CA GLY A 353 4.70 13.48 -5.42
C GLY A 353 4.70 12.26 -4.49
N THR A 354 5.91 11.80 -4.15
CA THR A 354 6.12 10.64 -3.27
C THR A 354 5.66 10.88 -1.82
N GLU A 355 5.59 12.14 -1.39
CA GLU A 355 5.06 12.50 -0.08
C GLU A 355 3.59 12.13 0.06
N ALA A 356 2.76 12.44 -0.94
CA ALA A 356 1.34 12.08 -0.92
C ALA A 356 1.12 10.57 -0.81
N PHE A 357 1.88 9.78 -1.56
CA PHE A 357 1.87 8.31 -1.46
C PHE A 357 2.26 7.83 -0.05
N THR A 358 3.34 8.39 0.50
CA THR A 358 3.81 8.08 1.86
C THR A 358 2.74 8.40 2.91
N LYS A 359 2.07 9.55 2.76
CA LYS A 359 1.03 10.01 3.67
C LYS A 359 -0.25 9.20 3.58
N MET A 360 -0.60 8.69 2.39
CA MET A 360 -1.68 7.72 2.22
C MET A 360 -1.42 6.44 3.03
N TYR A 361 -0.20 5.88 2.96
CA TYR A 361 0.18 4.71 3.75
C TYR A 361 0.12 4.98 5.26
N GLN A 362 0.68 6.12 5.71
CA GLN A 362 0.64 6.52 7.12
C GLN A 362 -0.79 6.71 7.64
N GLY A 363 -1.60 7.41 6.86
CA GLY A 363 -2.98 7.72 7.18
C GLY A 363 -3.86 6.48 7.24
N TYR A 364 -3.85 5.66 6.20
CA TYR A 364 -4.61 4.40 6.19
C TYR A 364 -4.19 3.46 7.33
N ARG A 365 -2.89 3.37 7.62
CA ARG A 365 -2.40 2.56 8.73
C ARG A 365 -2.82 3.10 10.10
N LEU A 366 -2.90 4.43 10.27
CA LEU A 366 -3.45 5.03 11.48
C LEU A 366 -4.92 4.64 11.67
N GLU A 367 -5.73 4.75 10.62
CA GLU A 367 -7.15 4.39 10.61
C GLU A 367 -7.38 2.90 10.90
N ALA A 368 -6.58 2.03 10.27
CA ALA A 368 -6.65 0.59 10.47
C ALA A 368 -6.34 0.12 11.89
N ASN A 369 -5.78 1.00 12.72
CA ASN A 369 -5.45 0.73 14.12
C ASN A 369 -6.38 1.42 15.12
N GLN A 370 -7.45 2.06 14.66
CA GLN A 370 -8.47 2.63 15.54
C GLN A 370 -9.56 1.61 15.91
N PRO A 371 -10.16 1.72 17.11
CA PRO A 371 -11.34 0.96 17.46
C PRO A 371 -12.49 1.18 16.45
N GLY A 372 -13.16 0.12 16.05
CA GLY A 372 -14.29 0.19 15.11
C GLY A 372 -13.91 0.28 13.64
N TYR A 373 -12.62 0.16 13.30
CA TYR A 373 -12.17 0.10 11.91
C TYR A 373 -12.85 -1.02 11.11
N SER A 374 -13.27 -0.70 9.89
CA SER A 374 -13.79 -1.65 8.91
C SER A 374 -13.16 -1.39 7.55
N ALA A 375 -12.43 -2.38 7.03
CA ALA A 375 -11.81 -2.29 5.71
C ALA A 375 -12.82 -2.11 4.57
N ALA A 376 -14.11 -2.41 4.79
CA ALA A 376 -15.16 -2.19 3.79
C ALA A 376 -15.52 -0.71 3.59
N SER A 377 -15.11 0.17 4.51
CA SER A 377 -15.38 1.61 4.44
C SER A 377 -14.34 2.40 3.65
N TYR A 378 -13.23 1.76 3.23
CA TYR A 378 -12.11 2.41 2.57
C TYR A 378 -11.94 1.85 1.15
N PHE A 379 -11.88 2.75 0.17
CA PHE A 379 -11.72 2.42 -1.25
C PHE A 379 -10.48 3.15 -1.76
N LEU A 380 -9.58 2.42 -2.44
CA LEU A 380 -8.33 2.96 -2.93
C LEU A 380 -8.48 4.23 -3.79
N PRO A 381 -9.39 4.33 -4.78
CA PRO A 381 -9.54 5.55 -5.56
C PRO A 381 -9.93 6.77 -4.70
N ASN A 382 -10.66 6.57 -3.60
CA ASN A 382 -11.02 7.66 -2.69
C ASN A 382 -9.81 8.13 -1.90
N GLU A 383 -8.99 7.19 -1.39
CA GLU A 383 -7.77 7.51 -0.65
C GLU A 383 -6.72 8.15 -1.56
N LEU A 384 -6.59 7.69 -2.81
CA LEU A 384 -5.75 8.33 -3.82
C LEU A 384 -6.20 9.78 -4.04
N ASN A 385 -7.49 10.03 -4.31
CA ASN A 385 -7.98 11.39 -4.50
C ASN A 385 -7.72 12.26 -3.27
N ARG A 386 -8.05 11.76 -2.08
CA ARG A 386 -7.88 12.49 -0.82
C ARG A 386 -6.43 12.85 -0.56
N TYR A 387 -5.56 11.85 -0.41
CA TYR A 387 -4.18 12.09 -0.01
C TYR A 387 -3.37 12.76 -1.13
N TYR A 388 -3.62 12.43 -2.39
CA TYR A 388 -2.90 13.09 -3.47
C TYR A 388 -3.32 14.55 -3.57
N SER A 389 -4.60 14.87 -3.38
CA SER A 389 -5.03 16.27 -3.37
C SER A 389 -4.56 17.06 -2.17
N GLU A 390 -4.74 16.53 -0.96
CA GLU A 390 -4.39 17.24 0.27
C GLU A 390 -2.89 17.57 0.37
N TYR A 391 -2.03 16.69 -0.14
CA TYR A 391 -0.57 16.83 -0.02
C TYR A 391 0.12 17.43 -1.25
N SER A 392 -0.53 17.49 -2.41
CA SER A 392 0.04 18.16 -3.60
C SER A 392 -0.60 19.51 -3.91
N GLY A 393 -1.81 19.77 -3.43
CA GLY A 393 -2.61 20.94 -3.81
C GLY A 393 -3.25 20.84 -5.21
N TYR A 394 -3.23 19.65 -5.83
CA TYR A 394 -3.90 19.37 -7.11
C TYR A 394 -5.20 18.61 -6.92
N ASP A 395 -6.19 18.84 -7.77
CA ASP A 395 -7.44 18.08 -7.76
C ASP A 395 -7.38 16.93 -8.77
N PHE A 396 -7.30 15.69 -8.25
CA PHE A 396 -7.19 14.46 -9.05
C PHE A 396 -8.53 13.85 -9.44
N SER A 397 -9.64 14.44 -8.97
CA SER A 397 -11.00 13.97 -9.30
C SER A 397 -11.22 13.82 -10.81
N PRO A 398 -10.82 14.77 -11.69
CA PRO A 398 -11.04 14.64 -13.13
C PRO A 398 -10.33 13.43 -13.74
N VAL A 399 -9.11 13.13 -13.31
CA VAL A 399 -8.33 11.98 -13.81
C VAL A 399 -8.97 10.66 -13.38
N LEU A 400 -9.36 10.54 -12.11
CA LEU A 400 -9.99 9.33 -11.59
C LEU A 400 -11.38 9.11 -12.20
N GLU A 401 -12.13 10.18 -12.47
CA GLU A 401 -13.40 10.10 -13.20
C GLU A 401 -13.21 9.64 -14.66
N ARG A 402 -12.18 10.14 -15.35
CA ARG A 402 -11.80 9.66 -16.69
C ARG A 402 -11.42 8.18 -16.70
N TRP A 403 -10.87 7.68 -15.60
CA TRP A 403 -10.55 6.27 -15.42
C TRP A 403 -11.77 5.39 -15.09
N GLY A 404 -12.97 5.98 -15.00
CA GLY A 404 -14.23 5.26 -14.79
C GLY A 404 -14.69 5.21 -13.33
N TYR A 405 -14.04 5.94 -12.42
CA TYR A 405 -14.40 5.93 -11.00
C TYR A 405 -15.29 7.11 -10.61
N LYS A 406 -16.31 6.85 -9.79
CA LYS A 406 -17.14 7.91 -9.22
C LYS A 406 -16.53 8.39 -7.90
N MET A 407 -16.12 9.66 -7.84
CA MET A 407 -15.53 10.23 -6.63
C MET A 407 -16.61 10.60 -5.59
N PRO A 408 -16.34 10.45 -4.28
CA PRO A 408 -17.24 10.89 -3.23
C PRO A 408 -17.40 12.41 -3.23
N ALA A 409 -18.64 12.89 -3.28
CA ALA A 409 -18.96 14.32 -3.38
C ALA A 409 -18.27 15.19 -2.31
N LYS A 410 -18.06 14.66 -1.09
CA LYS A 410 -17.37 15.35 0.00
C LYS A 410 -15.94 15.74 -0.39
N GLN A 411 -15.13 14.80 -0.87
CA GLN A 411 -13.72 15.09 -1.18
C GLN A 411 -13.61 16.02 -2.39
N VAL A 412 -14.40 15.79 -3.44
CA VAL A 412 -14.41 16.66 -4.63
C VAL A 412 -14.82 18.09 -4.23
N SER A 413 -15.77 18.24 -3.31
CA SER A 413 -16.16 19.56 -2.78
C SER A 413 -15.06 20.23 -1.96
N ILE A 414 -14.32 19.47 -1.15
CA ILE A 414 -13.15 19.98 -0.42
C ILE A 414 -12.10 20.49 -1.40
N ASN A 415 -11.74 19.70 -2.42
CA ASN A 415 -10.74 20.08 -3.42
C ASN A 415 -11.10 21.42 -4.09
N ARG A 416 -12.36 21.57 -4.53
CA ARG A 416 -12.87 22.82 -5.12
C ARG A 416 -12.89 23.99 -4.13
N ALA A 417 -13.34 23.76 -2.90
CA ALA A 417 -13.41 24.80 -1.87
C ALA A 417 -12.02 25.32 -1.47
N GLN A 418 -11.00 24.45 -1.46
CA GLN A 418 -9.61 24.84 -1.24
C GLN A 418 -8.99 25.54 -2.47
N GLY A 419 -9.65 25.43 -3.63
CA GLY A 419 -9.17 25.98 -4.89
C GLY A 419 -7.95 25.25 -5.43
N TYR A 420 -7.85 23.94 -5.18
CA TYR A 420 -6.84 23.09 -5.79
C TYR A 420 -6.94 23.12 -7.31
N GLN A 421 -5.79 23.14 -7.98
CA GLN A 421 -5.76 23.16 -9.44
C GLN A 421 -6.09 21.77 -9.97
N ALA A 422 -7.13 21.68 -10.79
CA ALA A 422 -7.49 20.43 -11.45
C ALA A 422 -6.38 20.01 -12.41
N VAL A 423 -6.08 18.71 -12.44
CA VAL A 423 -5.12 18.13 -13.37
C VAL A 423 -5.84 17.18 -14.33
N ALA A 424 -5.28 17.01 -15.52
CA ALA A 424 -5.77 16.09 -16.54
C ALA A 424 -4.59 15.44 -17.27
N SER A 425 -4.79 14.26 -17.85
CA SER A 425 -3.79 13.69 -18.74
C SER A 425 -3.63 14.55 -19.99
N LEU A 426 -2.40 14.66 -20.52
CA LEU A 426 -2.12 15.37 -21.78
C LEU A 426 -3.08 14.97 -22.91
N ALA A 427 -3.37 13.67 -23.06
CA ALA A 427 -4.29 13.13 -24.05
C ALA A 427 -5.74 13.65 -23.95
N ASP A 428 -6.15 14.13 -22.78
CA ASP A 428 -7.49 14.67 -22.54
C ASP A 428 -7.61 16.16 -22.86
N VAL A 429 -6.49 16.89 -22.96
CA VAL A 429 -6.46 18.35 -23.10
C VAL A 429 -5.59 18.86 -24.25
N VAL A 430 -4.83 17.98 -24.92
CA VAL A 430 -4.01 18.31 -26.10
C VAL A 430 -4.45 17.46 -27.29
N PRO A 431 -4.71 18.07 -28.48
CA PRO A 431 -5.01 17.34 -29.71
C PRO A 431 -3.93 16.32 -30.05
N GLU A 432 -4.31 15.20 -30.69
CA GLU A 432 -3.37 14.12 -31.06
C GLU A 432 -2.16 14.66 -31.84
N SER A 433 -2.40 15.59 -32.77
CA SER A 433 -1.36 16.23 -33.60
C SER A 433 -0.34 17.05 -32.82
N HIS A 434 -0.62 17.42 -31.57
CA HIS A 434 0.22 18.26 -30.72
C HIS A 434 0.77 17.52 -29.48
N LEU A 435 0.53 16.20 -29.35
CA LEU A 435 1.04 15.42 -28.23
C LEU A 435 2.56 15.28 -28.23
N LEU A 436 3.20 15.20 -29.41
CA LEU A 436 4.66 15.15 -29.51
C LEU A 436 5.33 16.42 -28.96
N PRO A 437 4.98 17.65 -29.42
CA PRO A 437 5.55 18.87 -28.85
C PRO A 437 5.16 19.07 -27.38
N ALA A 438 3.95 18.67 -26.96
CA ALA A 438 3.56 18.72 -25.54
C ALA A 438 4.44 17.83 -24.65
N ARG A 439 4.74 16.61 -25.09
CA ARG A 439 5.67 15.73 -24.37
C ARG A 439 7.08 16.31 -24.32
N ALA A 440 7.57 16.90 -25.41
CA ALA A 440 8.89 17.52 -25.43
C ALA A 440 9.00 18.72 -24.47
N LEU A 441 7.90 19.47 -24.28
CA LEU A 441 7.83 20.57 -23.32
C LEU A 441 8.02 20.11 -21.87
N LEU A 442 7.47 18.95 -21.51
CA LEU A 442 7.49 18.42 -20.13
C LEU A 442 8.67 17.49 -19.83
N ASP A 443 9.32 16.95 -20.86
CA ASP A 443 10.40 15.96 -20.71
C ASP A 443 11.53 16.41 -19.76
N PRO A 444 11.93 17.70 -19.71
CA PRO A 444 12.98 18.17 -18.79
C PRO A 444 12.58 18.15 -17.31
N THR A 445 11.29 18.17 -16.98
CA THR A 445 10.78 18.28 -15.60
C THR A 445 10.10 17.00 -15.10
N THR A 446 10.03 15.96 -15.94
CA THR A 446 9.32 14.72 -15.64
C THR A 446 10.25 13.51 -15.75
N VAL A 447 10.06 12.53 -14.85
CA VAL A 447 10.84 11.28 -14.88
C VAL A 447 10.29 10.37 -15.96
N ILE A 448 8.97 10.17 -15.96
CA ILE A 448 8.25 9.40 -16.95
C ILE A 448 7.61 10.41 -17.92
N ASN A 449 7.85 10.22 -19.22
CA ASN A 449 7.31 11.08 -20.27
C ASN A 449 6.28 10.31 -21.09
N SER A 450 5.06 10.83 -21.22
CA SER A 450 3.94 10.09 -21.80
C SER A 450 2.87 11.04 -22.33
N SER A 451 2.06 10.57 -23.27
CA SER A 451 0.82 11.25 -23.65
C SER A 451 -0.24 11.23 -22.54
N PHE A 452 -0.01 10.51 -21.45
CA PHE A 452 -0.89 10.46 -20.27
C PHE A 452 -0.36 11.20 -19.05
N GLU A 453 0.78 11.91 -19.18
CA GLU A 453 1.31 12.78 -18.13
C GLU A 453 0.22 13.71 -17.58
N MET A 454 0.07 13.78 -16.26
CA MET A 454 -0.93 14.66 -15.64
C MET A 454 -0.40 16.08 -15.55
N VAL A 455 -1.11 17.00 -16.18
CA VAL A 455 -0.70 18.40 -16.32
C VAL A 455 -1.71 19.35 -15.72
N THR A 456 -1.20 20.49 -15.29
CA THR A 456 -1.96 21.73 -15.07
C THR A 456 -2.05 22.51 -16.38
N ASN A 457 -2.99 23.45 -16.43
CA ASN A 457 -3.13 24.34 -17.60
C ASN A 457 -1.87 25.19 -17.83
N GLN A 458 -1.17 25.58 -16.76
CA GLN A 458 0.05 26.39 -16.86
C GLN A 458 1.20 25.65 -17.54
N GLU A 459 1.35 24.34 -17.26
CA GLU A 459 2.42 23.52 -17.83
C GLU A 459 2.29 23.35 -19.35
N ILE A 460 1.08 23.42 -19.89
CA ILE A 460 0.82 23.30 -21.33
C ILE A 460 0.53 24.64 -22.03
N ALA A 461 0.40 25.74 -21.27
CA ALA A 461 0.16 27.08 -21.81
C ALA A 461 1.16 27.52 -22.91
N PRO A 462 2.47 27.19 -22.85
CA PRO A 462 3.42 27.53 -23.90
C PRO A 462 3.09 26.96 -25.29
N LEU A 463 2.22 25.96 -25.39
CA LEU A 463 1.76 25.42 -26.67
C LEU A 463 0.85 26.40 -27.44
N GLY A 464 0.30 27.43 -26.77
CA GLY A 464 -0.55 28.45 -27.40
C GLY A 464 -1.90 27.93 -27.91
N LEU A 465 -2.30 26.72 -27.51
CA LEU A 465 -3.54 26.07 -27.93
C LEU A 465 -4.75 26.66 -27.19
N ASN A 466 -5.84 26.85 -27.94
CA ASN A 466 -7.12 27.32 -27.41
C ASN A 466 -8.28 26.84 -28.28
N GLY A 467 -9.48 26.82 -27.70
CA GLY A 467 -10.71 26.44 -28.39
C GLY A 467 -11.93 27.18 -27.84
N ALA A 468 -13.06 27.02 -28.53
CA ALA A 468 -14.36 27.40 -27.99
C ALA A 468 -14.91 26.26 -27.12
N LEU A 469 -15.61 26.62 -26.04
CA LEU A 469 -16.32 25.70 -25.16
C LEU A 469 -17.79 26.10 -25.10
N THR A 470 -18.68 25.16 -25.42
CA THR A 470 -20.11 25.32 -25.17
C THR A 470 -20.54 24.44 -24.01
N ILE A 471 -21.08 25.06 -22.96
CA ILE A 471 -21.69 24.35 -21.83
C ILE A 471 -23.20 24.26 -22.08
N GLN A 472 -23.70 23.04 -22.22
CA GLN A 472 -25.13 22.73 -22.31
C GLN A 472 -25.69 22.45 -20.91
N LEU A 473 -26.72 23.20 -20.54
CA LEU A 473 -27.45 23.06 -19.28
C LEU A 473 -28.68 22.19 -19.53
N ASN A 474 -28.61 20.92 -19.15
CA ASN A 474 -29.77 20.05 -19.22
C ASN A 474 -30.67 20.26 -17.99
N THR A 475 -31.59 21.22 -18.11
CA THR A 475 -32.64 21.54 -17.13
C THR A 475 -34.00 21.60 -17.80
N ALA A 476 -35.05 21.19 -17.08
CA ALA A 476 -36.43 21.25 -17.56
C ALA A 476 -36.89 22.70 -17.81
N ASP A 477 -36.36 23.66 -17.04
CA ASP A 477 -36.66 25.08 -17.20
C ASP A 477 -35.43 25.94 -16.88
N VAL A 478 -34.85 26.55 -17.93
CA VAL A 478 -33.68 27.42 -17.80
C VAL A 478 -34.05 28.85 -17.41
N THR A 479 -35.34 29.23 -17.42
CA THR A 479 -35.75 30.62 -17.16
C THR A 479 -35.35 31.08 -15.76
N HIS A 480 -35.46 30.20 -14.76
CA HIS A 480 -35.02 30.47 -13.38
C HIS A 480 -33.51 30.67 -13.24
N LEU A 481 -32.71 30.15 -14.17
CA LEU A 481 -31.25 30.25 -14.15
C LEU A 481 -30.74 31.50 -14.89
N LYS A 482 -31.60 32.18 -15.68
CA LYS A 482 -31.20 33.38 -16.43
C LYS A 482 -30.65 34.46 -15.50
N GLY A 483 -29.50 35.04 -15.86
CA GLY A 483 -28.81 36.04 -15.04
C GLY A 483 -27.81 35.46 -14.03
N THR A 484 -27.84 34.15 -13.76
CA THR A 484 -26.78 33.45 -13.01
C THR A 484 -25.49 33.47 -13.83
N LYS A 485 -24.34 33.57 -13.16
CA LYS A 485 -23.03 33.47 -13.82
C LYS A 485 -22.50 32.03 -13.81
N ILE A 486 -21.82 31.65 -14.88
CA ILE A 486 -20.96 30.47 -14.95
C ILE A 486 -19.51 30.95 -15.06
N LEU A 487 -18.66 30.47 -14.17
CA LEU A 487 -17.24 30.78 -14.11
C LEU A 487 -16.45 29.54 -14.54
N LEU A 488 -15.45 29.75 -15.40
CA LEU A 488 -14.38 28.78 -15.64
C LEU A 488 -13.20 29.14 -14.76
N LYS A 489 -12.79 28.22 -13.87
CA LYS A 489 -11.71 28.45 -12.91
C LYS A 489 -10.54 27.49 -13.15
N ASP A 490 -9.34 28.03 -13.02
CA ASP A 490 -8.08 27.30 -12.88
C ASP A 490 -7.61 27.48 -11.43
N GLY A 491 -7.93 26.49 -10.59
CA GLY A 491 -7.84 26.61 -9.14
C GLY A 491 -8.64 27.81 -8.63
N LYS A 492 -7.94 28.80 -8.06
CA LYS A 492 -8.56 30.05 -7.57
C LYS A 492 -8.76 31.12 -8.65
N LYS A 493 -8.08 31.00 -9.79
CA LYS A 493 -8.12 32.01 -10.86
C LYS A 493 -9.38 31.84 -11.69
N ILE A 494 -10.17 32.90 -11.83
CA ILE A 494 -11.25 32.95 -12.84
C ILE A 494 -10.60 33.22 -14.20
N VAL A 495 -10.77 32.30 -15.13
CA VAL A 495 -10.22 32.37 -16.49
C VAL A 495 -11.20 33.11 -17.39
N GLN A 496 -12.48 32.74 -17.34
CA GLN A 496 -13.56 33.44 -18.02
C GLN A 496 -14.86 33.34 -17.20
N GLU A 497 -15.78 34.28 -17.43
CA GLU A 497 -17.14 34.24 -16.89
C GLU A 497 -18.16 34.52 -17.99
N GLN A 498 -19.33 33.89 -17.90
CA GLN A 498 -20.46 34.12 -18.78
C GLN A 498 -21.77 34.16 -17.99
N ILE A 499 -22.78 34.81 -18.55
CA ILE A 499 -24.13 34.88 -17.96
C ILE A 499 -25.04 33.89 -18.68
N ILE A 500 -25.81 33.11 -17.91
CA ILE A 500 -26.82 32.21 -18.45
C ILE A 500 -27.92 33.05 -19.11
N LYS A 501 -28.07 32.90 -20.44
CA LYS A 501 -29.15 33.51 -21.24
C LYS A 501 -30.14 32.48 -21.77
N GLY A 502 -29.70 31.23 -21.88
CA GLY A 502 -30.46 30.09 -22.38
C GLY A 502 -29.78 28.78 -21.96
N GLN A 503 -30.16 27.67 -22.58
CA GLN A 503 -29.62 26.34 -22.26
C GLN A 503 -28.15 26.16 -22.69
N ALA A 504 -27.69 26.89 -23.72
CA ALA A 504 -26.30 26.86 -24.16
C ALA A 504 -25.57 28.13 -23.68
N VAL A 505 -24.38 27.96 -23.13
CA VAL A 505 -23.47 29.05 -22.74
C VAL A 505 -22.12 28.84 -23.39
N THR A 506 -21.67 29.79 -24.22
CA THR A 506 -20.43 29.66 -24.99
C THR A 506 -19.33 30.55 -24.42
N PHE A 507 -18.14 29.97 -24.32
CA PHE A 507 -16.88 30.61 -23.98
C PHE A 507 -15.96 30.54 -25.20
N SER A 508 -15.33 31.66 -25.55
CA SER A 508 -14.51 31.77 -26.77
C SER A 508 -13.04 31.88 -26.42
N HIS A 509 -12.15 31.26 -27.21
CA HIS A 509 -10.70 31.33 -27.02
C HIS A 509 -10.27 30.91 -25.60
N VAL A 510 -10.89 29.86 -25.06
CA VAL A 510 -10.46 29.27 -23.79
C VAL A 510 -9.16 28.51 -24.07
N PRO A 511 -8.07 28.74 -23.31
CA PRO A 511 -6.87 27.94 -23.49
C PRO A 511 -7.14 26.45 -23.31
N ASN A 512 -6.33 25.60 -23.92
CA ASN A 512 -6.44 24.17 -23.71
C ASN A 512 -6.13 23.81 -22.25
N GLY A 513 -6.88 22.87 -21.71
CA GLY A 513 -6.77 22.51 -20.30
C GLY A 513 -8.03 21.93 -19.70
N ILE A 514 -8.00 21.82 -18.37
CA ILE A 514 -9.11 21.38 -17.52
C ILE A 514 -9.52 22.53 -16.61
N TYR A 515 -10.82 22.80 -16.51
CA TYR A 515 -11.37 23.92 -15.76
C TYR A 515 -12.46 23.47 -14.81
N THR A 516 -12.46 24.04 -13.60
CA THR A 516 -13.58 23.91 -12.68
C THR A 516 -14.70 24.87 -13.09
N VAL A 517 -15.89 24.33 -13.32
CA VAL A 517 -17.12 25.06 -13.60
C VAL A 517 -17.79 25.41 -12.28
N GLU A 518 -17.94 26.70 -12.01
CA GLU A 518 -18.62 27.21 -10.82
C GLU A 518 -19.80 28.08 -11.22
N PHE A 519 -20.94 27.90 -10.55
CA PHE A 519 -22.12 28.73 -10.77
C PHE A 519 -22.24 29.74 -9.64
N LEU A 520 -22.43 31.02 -9.99
CA LEU A 520 -22.58 32.12 -9.03
C LEU A 520 -23.94 32.80 -9.19
N GLY A 521 -24.76 32.72 -8.14
CA GLY A 521 -26.06 33.39 -8.05
C GLY A 521 -27.05 32.64 -7.17
N ASN A 522 -27.91 33.37 -6.45
CA ASN A 522 -28.90 32.79 -5.52
C ASN A 522 -29.88 31.81 -6.20
N ALA A 523 -30.08 31.95 -7.51
CA ALA A 523 -30.90 31.03 -8.30
C ALA A 523 -30.39 29.58 -8.29
N MET A 524 -29.09 29.37 -8.00
CA MET A 524 -28.48 28.03 -7.90
C MET A 524 -28.62 27.38 -6.53
N ALA A 525 -29.04 28.12 -5.50
CA ALA A 525 -29.18 27.59 -4.14
C ALA A 525 -30.02 26.30 -4.04
N PRO A 526 -31.12 26.12 -4.82
CA PRO A 526 -31.89 24.89 -4.81
C PRO A 526 -31.43 23.85 -5.85
N TYR A 527 -30.23 23.95 -6.45
CA TYR A 527 -29.76 23.03 -7.49
C TYR A 527 -28.56 22.20 -7.03
N GLU A 528 -28.55 20.92 -7.40
CA GLU A 528 -27.35 20.08 -7.34
C GLU A 528 -26.66 20.08 -8.71
N VAL A 529 -25.35 20.31 -8.72
CA VAL A 529 -24.55 20.31 -9.95
C VAL A 529 -23.82 18.96 -10.04
N PRO A 530 -24.11 18.10 -11.02
CA PRO A 530 -23.54 16.75 -11.06
C PRO A 530 -22.19 16.64 -11.79
N GLN A 531 -21.76 17.69 -12.50
CA GLN A 531 -20.47 17.75 -13.18
C GLN A 531 -19.86 19.14 -13.00
N TYR A 532 -18.59 19.18 -12.61
CA TYR A 532 -17.87 20.40 -12.27
C TYR A 532 -16.64 20.64 -13.13
N TYR A 533 -16.32 19.76 -14.08
CA TYR A 533 -15.09 19.85 -14.84
C TYR A 533 -15.34 19.99 -16.34
N ALA A 534 -14.70 20.97 -16.97
CA ALA A 534 -14.74 21.23 -18.40
C ALA A 534 -13.36 20.99 -19.03
N TYR A 535 -13.31 20.14 -20.05
CA TYR A 535 -12.11 19.87 -20.84
C TYR A 535 -12.13 20.71 -22.11
N VAL A 536 -11.02 21.40 -22.38
CA VAL A 536 -10.78 22.12 -23.63
C VAL A 536 -9.57 21.49 -24.31
N LYS A 537 -9.82 20.82 -25.43
CA LYS A 537 -8.84 20.06 -26.19
C LYS A 537 -8.83 20.47 -27.65
N GLU A 538 -9.99 20.48 -28.29
CA GLU A 538 -10.10 20.73 -29.73
C GLU A 538 -10.48 22.19 -30.01
N ALA A 539 -10.58 22.58 -31.29
CA ALA A 539 -11.05 23.92 -31.66
C ALA A 539 -12.48 24.20 -31.17
N GLN A 540 -13.32 23.16 -31.09
CA GLN A 540 -14.69 23.21 -30.57
C GLN A 540 -14.86 22.11 -29.53
N ASN A 541 -15.36 22.47 -28.36
CA ASN A 541 -15.54 21.58 -27.23
C ASN A 541 -16.93 21.76 -26.67
N GLU A 542 -17.46 20.68 -26.10
CA GLU A 542 -18.78 20.66 -25.50
C GLU A 542 -18.73 19.98 -24.13
N LEU A 543 -19.38 20.60 -23.17
CA LEU A 543 -19.68 20.00 -21.88
C LEU A 543 -21.19 20.00 -21.70
N THR A 544 -21.78 18.84 -21.48
CA THR A 544 -23.16 18.76 -21.01
C THR A 544 -23.16 18.62 -19.49
N ILE A 545 -23.86 19.53 -18.80
CA ILE A 545 -24.20 19.38 -17.38
C ILE A 545 -25.51 18.59 -17.34
N PRO A 546 -25.46 17.27 -17.06
CA PRO A 546 -26.66 16.45 -17.07
C PRO A 546 -27.56 16.83 -15.89
N ALA A 547 -28.87 16.59 -16.00
CA ALA A 547 -29.80 16.56 -14.86
C ALA A 547 -29.60 17.69 -13.84
N LEU A 548 -29.50 18.95 -14.29
CA LEU A 548 -29.43 20.12 -13.41
C LEU A 548 -30.80 20.34 -12.78
N GLN A 549 -31.14 19.50 -11.80
CA GLN A 549 -32.44 19.42 -11.20
C GLN A 549 -32.53 20.35 -10.00
N ARG A 550 -33.64 21.08 -9.95
CA ARG A 550 -34.02 21.82 -8.77
C ARG A 550 -34.46 20.82 -7.72
N ILE A 551 -33.73 20.77 -6.60
CA ILE A 551 -34.11 20.01 -5.41
C ILE A 551 -35.41 20.61 -4.89
N ALA A 552 -36.47 19.80 -4.89
CA ALA A 552 -37.72 20.18 -4.27
C ALA A 552 -37.49 20.35 -2.75
N PRO A 553 -37.99 21.41 -2.12
CA PRO A 553 -37.95 21.51 -0.67
C PRO A 553 -38.74 20.32 -0.09
N THR A 554 -38.06 19.52 0.74
CA THR A 554 -38.63 18.35 1.41
C THR A 554 -38.42 18.49 2.91
N ASN A 555 -39.10 17.67 3.71
CA ASN A 555 -38.90 17.65 5.17
C ASN A 555 -37.44 17.32 5.55
N LEU A 556 -36.66 16.69 4.67
CA LEU A 556 -35.22 16.43 4.88
C LEU A 556 -34.36 17.70 4.84
N THR A 557 -34.90 18.80 4.28
CA THR A 557 -34.24 20.12 4.26
C THR A 557 -34.60 21.00 5.46
N ASN A 558 -35.49 20.52 6.34
CA ASN A 558 -35.86 21.21 7.56
C ASN A 558 -34.68 21.22 8.55
N GLN A 559 -34.43 22.36 9.17
CA GLN A 559 -33.42 22.54 10.19
C GLN A 559 -34.10 22.84 11.52
N ARG A 560 -33.55 22.25 12.59
CA ARG A 560 -34.00 22.53 13.96
C ARG A 560 -32.82 23.00 14.79
N ILE A 561 -33.00 24.13 15.46
CA ILE A 561 -32.06 24.69 16.43
C ILE A 561 -32.75 24.63 17.79
N ASP A 562 -32.22 23.85 18.72
CA ASP A 562 -32.69 23.83 20.10
C ASP A 562 -31.91 24.84 20.93
N MET A 563 -32.63 25.71 21.66
CA MET A 563 -32.03 26.65 22.60
C MET A 563 -32.07 26.06 24.01
N LYS A 564 -30.92 26.08 24.69
CA LYS A 564 -30.73 25.49 26.01
C LYS A 564 -30.50 26.58 27.06
N GLY A 565 -31.00 26.35 28.26
CA GLY A 565 -30.84 27.20 29.44
C GLY A 565 -30.00 26.51 30.51
N LEU A 566 -30.24 26.84 31.77
CA LEU A 566 -29.46 26.28 32.88
C LEU A 566 -29.53 24.74 32.90
N GLY A 567 -28.36 24.10 32.98
CA GLY A 567 -28.23 22.64 33.04
C GLY A 567 -28.64 21.94 31.75
N ASP A 568 -28.43 22.59 30.60
CA ASP A 568 -28.81 22.12 29.26
C ASP A 568 -30.30 21.82 29.07
N LYS A 569 -31.15 22.36 29.96
CA LYS A 569 -32.60 22.25 29.84
C LYS A 569 -33.05 22.99 28.58
N GLN A 570 -33.90 22.37 27.77
CA GLN A 570 -34.46 23.04 26.61
C GLN A 570 -35.42 24.17 27.03
N VAL A 571 -35.17 25.37 26.53
CA VAL A 571 -35.93 26.59 26.84
C VAL A 571 -36.59 27.22 25.61
N GLY A 572 -36.24 26.72 24.42
CA GLY A 572 -36.88 27.11 23.17
C GLY A 572 -36.38 26.28 21.98
N HIS A 573 -36.96 26.55 20.81
CA HIS A 573 -36.49 26.02 19.54
C HIS A 573 -36.89 26.92 18.36
N ILE A 574 -36.17 26.77 17.25
CA ILE A 574 -36.55 27.25 15.93
C ILE A 574 -36.53 26.05 15.00
N GLU A 575 -37.58 25.87 14.22
CA GLU A 575 -37.71 24.80 13.24
C GLU A 575 -38.19 25.38 11.92
N THR A 576 -37.52 25.03 10.82
CA THR A 576 -37.95 25.41 9.48
C THR A 576 -38.81 24.31 8.88
N ASP A 577 -39.91 24.68 8.25
CA ASP A 577 -40.63 23.84 7.31
C ASP A 577 -40.48 24.48 5.93
N VAL A 578 -39.45 24.04 5.22
CA VAL A 578 -39.05 24.65 3.95
C VAL A 578 -40.07 24.32 2.85
N ALA A 579 -40.75 23.17 2.94
CA ALA A 579 -41.76 22.75 1.98
C ALA A 579 -43.01 23.64 2.04
N ASN A 580 -43.42 24.05 3.24
CA ASN A 580 -44.60 24.91 3.43
C ASN A 580 -44.25 26.39 3.59
N HIS A 581 -42.98 26.77 3.45
CA HIS A 581 -42.49 28.13 3.69
C HIS A 581 -42.83 28.65 5.11
N GLN A 582 -42.74 27.80 6.11
CA GLN A 582 -43.04 28.15 7.50
C GLN A 582 -41.79 28.09 8.38
N VAL A 583 -41.78 28.91 9.42
CA VAL A 583 -40.82 28.83 10.52
C VAL A 583 -41.62 28.77 11.81
N THR A 584 -41.40 27.73 12.59
CA THR A 584 -41.95 27.61 13.94
C THR A 584 -40.88 28.04 14.93
N ALA A 585 -41.19 29.03 15.76
CA ALA A 585 -40.29 29.53 16.78
C ALA A 585 -41.01 29.62 18.12
N ALA A 586 -40.38 29.09 19.16
CA ALA A 586 -40.94 29.14 20.51
C ALA A 586 -39.84 29.33 21.55
N ILE A 587 -40.14 30.20 22.52
CA ILE A 587 -39.49 30.22 23.83
C ILE A 587 -40.55 29.76 24.84
N THR A 588 -40.23 28.71 25.58
CA THR A 588 -41.17 27.93 26.40
C THR A 588 -41.06 28.21 27.90
N THR A 589 -40.15 29.08 28.33
CA THR A 589 -39.99 29.52 29.72
C THR A 589 -39.71 31.02 29.77
N THR A 590 -40.19 31.69 30.80
CA THR A 590 -39.90 33.11 31.10
C THR A 590 -38.71 33.28 32.04
N SER A 591 -38.08 32.18 32.48
CA SER A 591 -36.86 32.19 33.27
C SER A 591 -35.96 31.03 32.81
N PRO A 592 -35.27 31.19 31.66
CA PRO A 592 -34.41 30.15 31.10
C PRO A 592 -33.16 29.90 31.94
N HIS A 593 -32.73 30.89 32.72
CA HIS A 593 -31.53 30.81 33.54
C HIS A 593 -31.60 31.78 34.73
N PHE A 594 -31.69 31.27 35.97
CA PHE A 594 -32.02 32.10 37.15
C PHE A 594 -30.97 33.16 37.54
N TYR A 595 -29.74 33.06 37.01
CA TYR A 595 -28.71 34.08 37.20
C TYR A 595 -28.93 35.33 36.33
N PHE A 596 -29.72 35.24 35.26
CA PHE A 596 -30.07 36.35 34.37
C PHE A 596 -31.51 36.79 34.68
N LYS A 597 -31.69 37.51 35.79
CA LYS A 597 -33.02 37.87 36.29
C LYS A 597 -33.68 39.03 35.54
N THR A 598 -32.87 39.93 34.99
CA THR A 598 -33.31 41.15 34.30
C THR A 598 -32.76 41.27 32.88
N ASP A 599 -31.78 40.42 32.54
CA ASP A 599 -31.13 40.43 31.23
C ASP A 599 -31.78 39.37 30.34
N VAL A 600 -31.87 39.67 29.03
CA VAL A 600 -32.31 38.69 28.03
C VAL A 600 -31.26 37.60 27.94
N TYR A 601 -31.64 36.37 28.29
CA TYR A 601 -30.75 35.22 28.17
C TYR A 601 -30.87 34.60 26.78
N VAL A 602 -32.09 34.52 26.25
CA VAL A 602 -32.35 33.99 24.91
C VAL A 602 -33.39 34.84 24.17
N GLY A 603 -33.12 35.12 22.91
CA GLY A 603 -34.00 35.88 22.04
C GLY A 603 -34.09 35.28 20.64
N ILE A 604 -35.28 35.32 20.06
CA ILE A 604 -35.53 34.95 18.67
C ILE A 604 -36.05 36.18 17.95
N LYS A 605 -35.36 36.56 16.86
CA LYS A 605 -35.84 37.59 15.91
C LYS A 605 -35.88 36.97 14.52
N ILE A 606 -37.03 37.06 13.86
CA ILE A 606 -37.21 36.59 12.48
C ILE A 606 -37.49 37.81 11.62
N ILE A 607 -36.67 37.98 10.59
CA ILE A 607 -36.75 39.08 9.63
C ILE A 607 -37.03 38.47 8.26
N ASN A 608 -38.01 39.02 7.53
CA ASN A 608 -38.34 38.53 6.20
C ASN A 608 -37.36 39.05 5.13
N ALA A 609 -37.52 38.59 3.89
CA ALA A 609 -36.64 38.96 2.76
C ALA A 609 -36.64 40.46 2.41
N THR A 610 -37.62 41.25 2.86
CA THR A 610 -37.66 42.71 2.67
C THR A 610 -37.03 43.47 3.84
N GLY A 611 -36.40 42.78 4.79
CA GLY A 611 -35.79 43.39 5.98
C GLY A 611 -36.80 43.75 7.07
N LYS A 612 -38.06 43.31 7.00
CA LYS A 612 -39.09 43.59 8.00
C LYS A 612 -39.08 42.53 9.11
N LEU A 613 -39.07 42.97 10.37
CA LEU A 613 -39.27 42.10 11.53
C LEU A 613 -40.68 41.49 11.50
N VAL A 614 -40.77 40.16 11.55
CA VAL A 614 -42.04 39.42 11.49
C VAL A 614 -42.34 38.62 12.76
N TYR A 615 -41.34 38.37 13.59
CA TYR A 615 -41.51 37.74 14.91
C TYR A 615 -40.36 38.13 15.82
N GLU A 616 -40.68 38.39 17.08
CA GLU A 616 -39.72 38.67 18.15
C GLU A 616 -40.23 38.07 19.45
N LYS A 617 -39.36 37.34 20.16
CA LYS A 617 -39.64 36.85 21.51
C LYS A 617 -38.33 36.72 22.28
N GLU A 618 -38.34 37.12 23.53
CA GLU A 618 -37.17 37.11 24.42
C GLU A 618 -37.57 36.53 25.78
N ALA A 619 -36.61 35.92 26.49
CA ALA A 619 -36.78 35.44 27.87
C ALA A 619 -35.47 35.42 28.67
#